data_AF-B0ZE70-F1
#
_entry.id   AF-B0ZE70-F1
#
_cell.length_a   1.000
_cell.length_b   1.000
_cell.length_c   1.000
_cell.angle_alpha   90.00
_cell.angle_beta   90.00
_cell.angle_gamma   90.00
#
_symmetry.space_group_name_H-M   'P 1'
#
loop_
_entity.id
_entity.type
_entity.pdbx_description
1 polymer ?
#
loop_
_entity_poly.entity_id
_entity_poly.type
_entity_poly.pdbx_seq_one_letter_code
_entity_poly.pdbx_strand_id
1 'polypeptide(L)'
;MRILKPHLRSTSIQCYLCLLLNSHFLTEAGIHVFILGCISAGLPKTEANWQFVIRDLEKIDNIIQSIHIDTTLYTESDAHPSCKVTAMKCFLLELRVISLEFKHHVLNETVENLIFLANDRLSSNGDITETGCKECEELEEKNIKEFLQSFVHIVQMFINTS
;
A
#
# COMPACT_ATOMS: atom_id res chain seq x y z
N MET A 1 9.80 -2.48 47.30
CA MET A 1 9.20 -2.10 46.01
C MET A 1 7.87 -2.84 45.86
N ARG A 2 6.73 -2.20 46.12
CA ARG A 2 5.41 -2.84 45.95
C ARG A 2 5.11 -2.91 44.45
N ILE A 3 5.01 -4.12 43.92
CA ILE A 3 4.58 -4.40 42.55
C ILE A 3 3.08 -4.07 42.48
N LEU A 4 2.72 -2.91 41.94
CA LEU A 4 1.32 -2.61 41.61
C LEU A 4 0.91 -3.46 40.41
N LYS A 5 0.05 -4.45 40.65
CA LYS A 5 -0.49 -5.37 39.64
C LYS A 5 -1.34 -4.58 38.62
N PRO A 6 -1.20 -4.80 37.29
CA PRO A 6 -1.88 -4.00 36.26
C PRO A 6 -3.38 -4.27 36.06
N HIS A 7 -4.06 -4.94 37.01
CA HIS A 7 -5.47 -5.32 36.85
C HIS A 7 -6.47 -4.15 36.86
N LEU A 8 -6.03 -2.92 37.15
CA LEU A 8 -6.88 -1.73 37.21
C LEU A 8 -7.26 -1.13 35.84
N ARG A 9 -6.60 -1.51 34.73
CA ARG A 9 -6.94 -0.94 33.41
C ARG A 9 -8.25 -1.52 32.82
N SER A 10 -8.55 -2.79 33.06
CA SER A 10 -9.72 -3.46 32.48
C SER A 10 -11.06 -2.99 33.08
N THR A 11 -11.09 -2.74 34.40
CA THR A 11 -12.31 -2.27 35.08
C THR A 11 -12.79 -0.91 34.59
N SER A 12 -11.87 -0.03 34.17
CA SER A 12 -12.23 1.30 33.66
C SER A 12 -13.07 1.22 32.38
N ILE A 13 -12.70 0.36 31.43
CA ILE A 13 -13.39 0.22 30.13
C ILE A 13 -14.79 -0.36 30.33
N GLN A 14 -14.94 -1.36 31.20
CA GLN A 14 -16.25 -1.94 31.53
C GLN A 14 -17.19 -0.92 32.18
N CYS A 15 -16.69 -0.05 33.08
CA CYS A 15 -17.50 1.02 33.66
C CYS A 15 -17.93 2.07 32.63
N TYR A 16 -17.06 2.49 31.71
CA TYR A 16 -17.42 3.43 30.65
C TYR A 16 -18.47 2.87 29.69
N LEU A 17 -18.34 1.60 29.28
CA LEU A 17 -19.35 0.88 28.49
C LEU A 17 -20.69 0.80 29.22
N CYS A 18 -20.67 0.47 30.51
CA CYS A 18 -21.87 0.36 31.32
C CYS A 18 -22.56 1.73 31.51
N LEU A 19 -21.81 2.81 31.68
CA LEU A 19 -22.34 4.17 31.78
C LEU A 19 -22.96 4.65 30.47
N LEU A 20 -22.33 4.37 29.32
CA LEU A 20 -22.88 4.70 28.01
C LEU A 20 -24.17 3.94 27.73
N LEU A 21 -24.19 2.63 28.02
CA LEU A 21 -25.36 1.76 27.83
C LEU A 21 -26.52 2.07 28.79
N ASN A 22 -26.24 2.55 30.00
CA ASN A 22 -27.29 2.92 30.96
C ASN A 22 -27.74 4.39 30.83
N SER A 23 -27.03 5.21 30.08
CA SER A 23 -27.43 6.60 29.84
C SER A 23 -28.51 6.67 28.77
N HIS A 24 -29.43 7.63 28.92
CA HIS A 24 -30.49 7.97 27.95
C HIS A 24 -29.99 8.35 26.53
N PHE A 25 -28.69 8.24 26.24
CA PHE A 25 -28.09 8.46 24.92
C PHE A 25 -28.38 7.34 23.91
N LEU A 26 -28.96 6.21 24.33
CA LEU A 26 -29.43 5.14 23.44
C LEU A 26 -30.77 5.49 22.74
N THR A 27 -30.80 6.62 22.05
CA THR A 27 -31.74 6.75 20.93
C THR A 27 -31.31 5.75 19.84
N GLU A 28 -32.23 5.32 18.98
CA GLU A 28 -31.92 4.44 17.84
C GLU A 28 -30.70 4.96 17.05
N ALA A 29 -30.65 6.27 16.80
CA ALA A 29 -29.51 6.95 16.17
C ALA A 29 -28.20 6.83 16.98
N GLY A 30 -28.26 6.97 18.31
CA GLY A 30 -27.09 6.80 19.19
C GLY A 30 -26.52 5.39 19.17
N ILE A 31 -27.38 4.37 19.09
CA ILE A 31 -26.96 2.97 18.90
C ILE A 31 -26.27 2.79 17.55
N HIS A 32 -26.83 3.33 16.47
CA HIS A 32 -26.21 3.25 15.14
C HIS A 32 -24.83 3.93 15.11
N VAL A 33 -24.70 5.12 15.68
CA VAL A 33 -23.40 5.83 15.74
C VAL A 33 -22.39 5.05 16.59
N PHE A 34 -22.82 4.47 17.72
CA PHE A 34 -21.95 3.63 18.55
C PHE A 34 -21.49 2.37 17.81
N ILE A 35 -22.39 1.66 17.13
CA ILE A 35 -22.05 0.48 16.34
C ILE A 35 -21.09 0.85 15.21
N LEU A 36 -21.36 1.93 14.47
CA LEU A 36 -20.46 2.42 13.42
C LEU A 36 -19.09 2.81 13.99
N GLY A 37 -19.06 3.46 15.15
CA GLY A 37 -17.84 3.79 15.88
C GLY A 37 -17.05 2.54 16.28
N CYS A 38 -17.71 1.53 16.85
CA CYS A 38 -17.10 0.25 17.22
C CYS A 38 -16.59 -0.53 16.01
N ILE A 39 -17.34 -0.57 14.90
CA ILE A 39 -16.88 -1.15 13.64
C ILE A 39 -15.65 -0.39 13.18
N SER A 40 -15.68 0.95 13.13
CA SER A 40 -14.53 1.74 12.69
C SER A 40 -13.28 1.58 13.56
N ALA A 41 -13.44 1.42 14.88
CA ALA A 41 -12.34 1.17 15.82
C ALA A 41 -11.85 -0.28 15.79
N GLY A 42 -12.74 -1.22 15.45
CA GLY A 42 -12.45 -2.66 15.38
C GLY A 42 -12.03 -3.14 14.00
N LEU A 43 -12.26 -2.35 12.95
CA LEU A 43 -11.69 -2.59 11.64
C LEU A 43 -10.17 -2.56 11.84
N PRO A 44 -9.47 -3.70 11.64
CA PRO A 44 -8.03 -3.65 11.62
C PRO A 44 -7.67 -2.57 10.61
N LYS A 45 -6.76 -1.65 10.97
CA LYS A 45 -6.06 -0.88 9.95
C LYS A 45 -5.57 -1.93 8.97
N THR A 46 -6.12 -1.93 7.76
CA THR A 46 -5.60 -2.75 6.68
C THR A 46 -4.26 -2.12 6.37
N GLU A 47 -3.25 -2.52 7.12
CA GLU A 47 -1.90 -2.06 6.88
C GLU A 47 -1.58 -2.47 5.45
N ALA A 48 -1.35 -1.47 4.58
CA ALA A 48 -0.98 -1.73 3.21
C ALA A 48 0.22 -2.67 3.26
N ASN A 49 0.12 -3.79 2.56
CA ASN A 49 1.16 -4.80 2.58
C ASN A 49 1.76 -4.89 1.19
N TRP A 50 3.09 -4.94 1.10
CA TRP A 50 3.78 -5.08 -0.18
C TRP A 50 3.36 -6.37 -0.92
N GLN A 51 2.87 -7.38 -0.20
CA GLN A 51 2.25 -8.58 -0.75
C GLN A 51 0.98 -8.30 -1.57
N PHE A 52 0.23 -7.23 -1.27
CA PHE A 52 -0.89 -6.79 -2.13
C PHE A 52 -0.38 -6.19 -3.44
N VAL A 53 0.72 -5.42 -3.40
CA VAL A 53 1.37 -4.87 -4.60
C VAL A 53 1.82 -6.00 -5.53
N ILE A 54 2.41 -7.08 -5.00
CA ILE A 54 2.77 -8.27 -5.81
C ILE A 54 1.55 -8.89 -6.49
N ARG A 55 0.43 -9.06 -5.78
CA ARG A 55 -0.80 -9.63 -6.36
C ARG A 55 -1.40 -8.74 -7.45
N ASP A 56 -1.33 -7.43 -7.28
CA ASP A 56 -1.79 -6.49 -8.30
C ASP A 56 -0.86 -6.53 -9.53
N LEU A 57 0.46 -6.66 -9.34
CA LEU A 57 1.39 -6.89 -10.46
C LEU A 57 1.09 -8.19 -11.22
N GLU A 58 0.79 -9.29 -10.54
CA GLU A 58 0.37 -10.55 -11.19
C GLU A 58 -0.93 -10.38 -11.98
N LYS A 59 -1.89 -9.63 -11.43
CA LYS A 59 -3.15 -9.32 -12.14
C LYS A 59 -2.90 -8.45 -13.37
N ILE A 60 -2.01 -7.46 -13.26
CA ILE A 60 -1.60 -6.59 -14.36
C ILE A 60 -0.90 -7.39 -15.46
N ASP A 61 0.01 -8.31 -15.12
CA ASP A 61 0.67 -9.21 -16.06
C ASP A 61 -0.35 -10.04 -16.86
N ASN A 62 -1.33 -10.65 -16.18
CA ASN A 62 -2.39 -11.41 -16.84
C ASN A 62 -3.23 -10.55 -17.81
N ILE A 63 -3.55 -9.31 -17.42
CA ILE A 63 -4.29 -8.38 -18.30
C ILE A 63 -3.45 -7.99 -19.51
N ILE A 64 -2.19 -7.62 -19.29
CA ILE A 64 -1.21 -7.25 -20.34
C ILE A 64 -1.08 -8.37 -21.37
N GLN A 65 -0.95 -9.61 -20.93
CA GLN A 65 -0.86 -10.78 -21.80
C GLN A 65 -2.14 -10.98 -22.60
N SER A 66 -3.32 -10.73 -22.00
CA SER A 66 -4.62 -10.91 -22.67
C SER A 66 -4.88 -9.89 -23.79
N ILE A 67 -4.35 -8.67 -23.66
CA ILE A 67 -4.54 -7.58 -24.63
C ILE A 67 -3.32 -7.38 -25.55
N HIS A 68 -2.27 -8.18 -25.38
CA HIS A 68 -1.02 -8.13 -26.15
C HIS A 68 -0.35 -6.74 -26.14
N ILE A 69 -0.13 -6.19 -24.94
CA ILE A 69 0.70 -4.98 -24.78
C ILE A 69 2.15 -5.33 -25.15
N ASP A 70 2.68 -4.63 -26.15
CA ASP A 70 4.09 -4.64 -26.50
C ASP A 70 4.59 -3.20 -26.44
N THR A 71 5.27 -2.87 -25.33
CA THR A 71 5.84 -1.54 -25.09
C THR A 71 7.15 -1.69 -24.32
N THR A 72 7.98 -0.66 -24.41
CA THR A 72 9.23 -0.53 -23.67
C THR A 72 9.11 0.58 -22.64
N LEU A 73 9.66 0.35 -21.45
CA LEU A 73 9.51 1.24 -20.30
C LEU A 73 10.83 1.40 -19.58
N TYR A 74 11.07 2.58 -19.01
CA TYR A 74 12.26 2.82 -18.21
C TYR A 74 12.33 1.84 -17.03
N THR A 75 13.36 1.00 -17.00
CA THR A 75 13.42 -0.14 -16.07
C THR A 75 14.73 -0.15 -15.30
N GLU A 76 14.65 0.07 -13.99
CA GLU A 76 15.80 -0.17 -13.11
C GLU A 76 15.99 -1.69 -12.95
N SER A 77 17.20 -2.17 -13.23
CA SER A 77 17.53 -3.60 -13.23
C SER A 77 18.45 -4.01 -12.08
N ASP A 78 19.21 -3.07 -11.54
CA ASP A 78 20.15 -3.31 -10.44
C ASP A 78 20.07 -2.16 -9.44
N ALA A 79 18.87 -1.98 -8.88
CA ALA A 79 18.60 -0.93 -7.91
C ALA A 79 19.49 -1.13 -6.67
N HIS A 80 20.41 -0.20 -6.42
CA HIS A 80 21.14 -0.19 -5.16
C HIS A 80 20.15 0.03 -4.00
N PRO A 81 20.29 -0.65 -2.84
CA PRO A 81 19.37 -0.50 -1.72
C PRO A 81 19.18 0.93 -1.19
N SER A 82 20.15 1.82 -1.43
CA SER A 82 20.06 3.25 -1.08
C SER A 82 19.26 4.10 -2.06
N CYS A 83 18.83 3.53 -3.19
CA CYS A 83 18.08 4.17 -4.25
C CYS A 83 16.72 3.49 -4.50
N LYS A 84 16.30 2.61 -3.56
CA LYS A 84 15.11 1.78 -3.75
C LYS A 84 13.82 2.59 -3.78
N VAL A 85 13.75 3.72 -3.07
CA VAL A 85 12.56 4.60 -3.08
C VAL A 85 12.47 5.34 -4.41
N THR A 86 13.58 5.86 -4.91
CA THR A 86 13.68 6.53 -6.21
C THR A 86 13.35 5.57 -7.34
N ALA A 87 13.93 4.37 -7.33
CA ALA A 87 13.60 3.31 -8.29
C ALA A 87 12.11 2.94 -8.25
N MET A 88 11.54 2.74 -7.06
CA MET A 88 10.10 2.46 -6.90
C MET A 88 9.23 3.58 -7.49
N LYS A 89 9.58 4.86 -7.27
CA LYS A 89 8.85 5.98 -7.87
C LYS A 89 8.87 5.93 -9.39
N CYS A 90 10.02 5.60 -10.00
CA CYS A 90 10.12 5.42 -11.45
C CYS A 90 9.19 4.29 -11.94
N PHE A 91 9.20 3.12 -11.28
CA PHE A 91 8.27 2.04 -11.64
C PHE A 91 6.79 2.46 -11.57
N LEU A 92 6.39 3.28 -10.60
CA LEU A 92 5.02 3.80 -10.50
C LEU A 92 4.69 4.81 -11.62
N LEU A 93 5.66 5.61 -12.05
CA LEU A 93 5.48 6.54 -13.17
C LEU A 93 5.29 5.77 -14.48
N GLU A 94 6.16 4.81 -14.76
CA GLU A 94 6.08 3.97 -15.96
C GLU A 94 4.81 3.12 -15.98
N LEU A 95 4.38 2.60 -14.83
CA LEU A 95 3.10 1.87 -14.74
C LEU A 95 1.90 2.76 -15.10
N ARG A 96 1.94 4.07 -14.79
CA ARG A 96 0.91 5.02 -15.24
C ARG A 96 0.94 5.24 -16.74
N VAL A 97 2.12 5.25 -17.36
CA VAL A 97 2.25 5.36 -18.83
C VAL A 97 1.44 4.25 -19.50
N ILE A 98 1.61 3.00 -19.05
CA ILE A 98 0.80 1.86 -19.54
C ILE A 98 -0.70 2.13 -19.38
N SER A 99 -1.13 2.58 -18.20
CA SER A 99 -2.56 2.84 -17.96
C SER A 99 -3.15 3.90 -18.92
N LEU A 100 -2.38 4.96 -19.17
CA LEU A 100 -2.78 6.09 -20.00
C LEU A 100 -2.82 5.75 -21.49
N GLU A 101 -1.88 4.95 -21.97
CA GLU A 101 -1.77 4.56 -23.37
C GLU A 101 -2.88 3.59 -23.79
N PHE A 102 -3.11 2.55 -22.97
CA PHE A 102 -4.02 1.46 -23.35
C PHE A 102 -5.48 1.71 -22.98
N LYS A 103 -5.76 2.65 -22.06
CA LYS A 103 -7.12 3.07 -21.67
C LYS A 103 -8.06 1.92 -21.33
N HIS A 104 -7.51 0.83 -20.80
CA HIS A 104 -8.26 -0.37 -20.44
C HIS A 104 -8.80 -0.23 -19.01
N HIS A 105 -10.12 -0.25 -18.83
CA HIS A 105 -10.77 0.05 -17.54
C HIS A 105 -10.24 -0.80 -16.39
N VAL A 106 -10.18 -2.13 -16.54
CA VAL A 106 -9.74 -3.04 -15.48
C VAL A 106 -8.24 -2.90 -15.18
N LEU A 107 -7.46 -2.55 -16.22
CA LEU A 107 -6.02 -2.28 -16.04
C LEU A 107 -5.85 -1.02 -15.21
N ASN A 108 -6.52 0.07 -15.60
CA ASN A 108 -6.47 1.35 -14.91
C ASN A 108 -6.89 1.24 -13.45
N GLU A 109 -8.00 0.56 -13.16
CA GLU A 109 -8.43 0.31 -11.78
C GLU A 109 -7.38 -0.45 -10.96
N THR A 110 -6.74 -1.46 -11.56
CA THR A 110 -5.72 -2.27 -10.87
C THR A 110 -4.43 -1.45 -10.66
N VAL A 111 -4.04 -0.65 -11.64
CA VAL A 111 -2.87 0.25 -11.56
C VAL A 111 -3.07 1.32 -10.48
N GLU A 112 -4.24 1.99 -10.44
CA GLU A 112 -4.52 3.01 -9.43
C GLU A 112 -4.55 2.42 -8.00
N ASN A 113 -5.12 1.22 -7.83
CA ASN A 113 -5.09 0.51 -6.55
C ASN A 113 -3.65 0.18 -6.12
N LEU A 114 -2.82 -0.32 -7.05
CA LEU A 114 -1.42 -0.62 -6.79
C LEU A 114 -0.66 0.64 -6.36
N ILE A 115 -0.83 1.74 -7.11
CA ILE A 115 -0.16 3.02 -6.83
C ILE A 115 -0.60 3.57 -5.47
N PHE A 116 -1.89 3.46 -5.13
CA PHE A 116 -2.39 3.85 -3.82
C PHE A 116 -1.68 3.07 -2.70
N LEU A 117 -1.62 1.74 -2.81
CA LEU A 117 -0.95 0.88 -1.82
C LEU A 117 0.55 1.17 -1.69
N ALA A 118 1.24 1.34 -2.83
CA ALA A 118 2.66 1.66 -2.83
C ALA A 118 2.94 3.01 -2.19
N ASN A 119 2.16 4.05 -2.51
CA ASN A 119 2.33 5.39 -1.95
C ASN A 119 2.04 5.44 -0.44
N ASP A 120 1.03 4.73 0.04
CA ASP A 120 0.76 4.61 1.48
C ASP A 120 2.00 4.07 2.21
N ARG A 121 2.65 3.03 1.66
CA ARG A 121 3.87 2.45 2.25
C ARG A 121 5.09 3.32 2.10
N LEU A 122 5.28 3.98 0.98
CA LEU A 122 6.38 4.92 0.81
C LEU A 122 6.24 6.11 1.78
N SER A 123 5.03 6.60 2.03
CA SER A 123 4.79 7.69 2.99
C SER A 123 5.10 7.27 4.43
N SER A 124 4.87 6.00 4.77
CA SER A 124 5.16 5.45 6.11
C SER A 124 6.66 5.35 6.42
N ASN A 125 7.52 5.34 5.40
CA ASN A 125 8.98 5.31 5.56
C ASN A 125 9.58 6.66 5.97
N GLY A 126 8.77 7.72 6.01
CA GLY A 126 9.22 9.10 6.27
C GLY A 126 9.99 9.72 5.09
N ASP A 127 10.50 10.93 5.31
CA ASP A 127 11.25 11.69 4.29
C ASP A 127 12.67 11.13 4.13
N ILE A 128 12.78 10.00 3.42
CA ILE A 128 14.08 9.46 3.01
C ILE A 128 14.62 10.33 1.88
N THR A 129 15.73 11.03 2.15
CA THR A 129 16.50 11.71 1.10
C THR A 129 17.55 10.75 0.56
N GLU A 130 17.30 10.20 -0.62
CA GLU A 130 18.29 9.41 -1.37
C GLU A 130 19.16 10.36 -2.21
N THR A 131 20.45 10.04 -2.39
CA THR A 131 21.39 10.87 -3.16
C THR A 131 22.21 10.00 -4.11
N GLY A 132 22.55 10.55 -5.29
CA GLY A 132 23.33 9.83 -6.30
C GLY A 132 22.56 8.71 -7.01
N CYS A 133 21.24 8.76 -6.99
CA CYS A 133 20.37 7.83 -7.73
C CYS A 133 20.14 8.37 -9.14
N LYS A 134 19.96 7.46 -10.10
CA LYS A 134 19.60 7.83 -11.48
C LYS A 134 18.18 8.38 -11.52
N GLU A 135 17.98 9.37 -12.37
CA GLU A 135 16.63 9.79 -12.76
C GLU A 135 15.97 8.71 -13.63
N CYS A 136 14.64 8.70 -13.69
CA CYS A 136 13.90 7.64 -14.38
C CYS A 136 14.25 7.59 -15.88
N GLU A 137 14.42 8.76 -16.50
CA GLU A 137 14.75 8.95 -17.91
C GLU A 137 16.22 8.58 -18.25
N GLU A 138 17.07 8.34 -17.25
CA GLU A 138 18.45 7.86 -17.45
C GLU A 138 18.54 6.32 -17.49
N LEU A 139 17.43 5.62 -17.24
CA LEU A 139 17.36 4.16 -17.23
C LEU A 139 17.21 3.61 -18.66
N GLU A 140 17.59 2.35 -18.83
CA GLU A 140 17.36 1.62 -20.07
C GLU A 140 15.87 1.27 -20.20
N GLU A 141 15.31 1.48 -21.38
CA GLU A 141 13.97 0.99 -21.70
C GLU A 141 13.99 -0.52 -21.95
N LYS A 142 13.11 -1.25 -21.27
CA LYS A 142 12.97 -2.70 -21.41
C LYS A 142 11.55 -3.10 -21.74
N ASN A 143 11.39 -4.26 -22.37
CA ASN A 143 10.06 -4.77 -22.68
C ASN A 143 9.26 -5.00 -21.39
N ILE A 144 7.94 -5.00 -21.55
CA ILE A 144 7.00 -5.12 -20.43
C ILE A 144 7.25 -6.32 -19.51
N LYS A 145 7.72 -7.44 -20.06
CA LYS A 145 8.00 -8.64 -19.25
C LYS A 145 9.19 -8.42 -18.33
N GLU A 146 10.27 -7.87 -18.84
CA GLU A 146 11.45 -7.50 -18.03
C GLU A 146 11.11 -6.41 -17.01
N PHE A 147 10.32 -5.40 -17.42
CA PHE A 147 9.83 -4.35 -16.53
C PHE A 147 9.09 -4.93 -15.32
N LEU A 148 8.10 -5.80 -15.52
CA LEU A 148 7.32 -6.41 -14.44
C LEU A 148 8.17 -7.30 -13.54
N GLN A 149 9.13 -8.03 -14.10
CA GLN A 149 10.08 -8.85 -13.32
C GLN A 149 10.93 -7.98 -12.40
N SER A 150 11.49 -6.89 -12.92
CA SER A 150 12.26 -5.92 -12.13
C SER A 150 11.38 -5.21 -11.11
N PHE A 151 10.12 -4.93 -11.43
CA PHE A 151 9.17 -4.34 -10.49
C PHE A 151 8.92 -5.30 -9.30
N VAL A 152 8.67 -6.58 -9.56
CA VAL A 152 8.56 -7.58 -8.49
C VAL A 152 9.84 -7.62 -7.64
N HIS A 153 11.01 -7.53 -8.25
CA HIS A 153 12.28 -7.52 -7.54
C HIS A 153 12.42 -6.32 -6.59
N ILE A 154 12.09 -5.10 -7.04
CA ILE A 154 12.16 -3.91 -6.16
C ILE A 154 11.16 -4.01 -5.01
N VAL A 155 9.94 -4.55 -5.23
CA VAL A 155 8.95 -4.78 -4.17
C VAL A 155 9.49 -5.78 -3.13
N GLN A 156 10.17 -6.84 -3.57
CA GLN A 156 10.83 -7.80 -2.67
C GLN A 156 11.91 -7.15 -1.80
N MET A 157 12.63 -6.15 -2.31
CA MET A 157 13.59 -5.39 -1.49
C MET A 157 12.90 -4.68 -0.32
N PHE A 158 11.67 -4.17 -0.50
CA PHE A 158 10.88 -3.59 0.59
C PHE A 158 10.35 -4.63 1.57
N ILE A 159 9.93 -5.80 1.08
CA ILE A 159 9.48 -6.91 1.94
C ILE A 159 10.62 -7.41 2.84
N ASN A 160 11.81 -7.61 2.26
CA ASN A 160 12.95 -8.20 2.97
C ASN A 160 13.68 -7.21 3.91
N THR A 161 13.42 -5.90 3.78
CA THR A 161 13.97 -4.87 4.68
C THR A 161 13.01 -4.42 5.77
N SER A 162 11.76 -4.90 5.76
CA SER A 162 10.75 -4.66 6.81
C SER A 162 10.89 -5.68 7.94
#